data_AF-A0A959IA63-F1
#
_entry.id   AF-A0A959IA63-F1
#
_cell.length_a   1.000
_cell.length_b   1.000
_cell.length_c   1.000
_cell.angle_alpha   90.00
_cell.angle_beta   90.00
_cell.angle_gamma   90.00
#
_symmetry.space_group_name_H-M   'P 1'
#
loop_
_entity.id
_entity.type
_entity.pdbx_description
1 polymer ?
#
loop_
_entity_poly.entity_id
_entity_poly.type
_entity_poly.pdbx_seq_one_letter_code
_entity_poly.pdbx_strand_id
1 'polypeptide(L)' 'MTEFNISRSRKWLQAFEFQTLFTEELGWNNPPFTRAVPAMVDNDAYTCQPIAELASMMVFEVAAPNGEIPDGKTRT' A
#
# COMPACT_ATOMS: atom_id res chain seq x y z
N MET A 1 19.91 4.85 14.60
CA MET A 1 19.31 4.26 13.39
C MET A 1 18.99 2.83 13.73
N THR A 2 17.71 2.46 13.72
CA THR A 2 17.30 1.07 13.81
C THR A 2 17.79 0.34 12.55
N GLU A 3 18.50 -0.76 12.75
CA GLU A 3 19.00 -1.59 11.66
C GLU A 3 17.81 -2.26 10.93
N PHE A 4 17.83 -2.24 9.61
CA PHE A 4 16.76 -2.83 8.78
C PHE A 4 16.72 -4.35 8.93
N ASN A 5 15.58 -4.90 9.37
CA ASN A 5 15.43 -6.34 9.59
C ASN A 5 14.90 -7.06 8.34
N ILE A 6 15.81 -7.51 7.48
CA ILE A 6 15.50 -8.22 6.22
C ILE A 6 14.56 -9.43 6.45
N SER A 7 14.75 -10.19 7.52
CA SER A 7 13.98 -11.40 7.79
C SER A 7 12.52 -11.08 8.13
N ARG A 8 12.27 -10.08 8.98
CA ARG A 8 10.91 -9.62 9.30
C ARG A 8 10.25 -8.95 8.11
N SER A 9 10.96 -8.08 7.39
CA SER A 9 10.43 -7.45 6.18
C SER A 9 10.02 -8.49 5.12
N ARG A 10 10.84 -9.53 4.91
CA ARG A 10 10.50 -10.63 4.00
C ARG A 10 9.24 -11.39 4.45
N LYS A 11 9.09 -11.64 5.75
CA LYS A 11 7.89 -12.28 6.31
C LYS A 11 6.63 -11.50 5.97
N TRP A 12 6.60 -10.19 6.22
CA TRP A 12 5.42 -9.37 5.96
C TRP A 12 5.14 -9.22 4.48
N LEU A 13 6.19 -9.07 3.66
CA LEU A 13 6.06 -9.02 2.21
C LEU A 13 5.43 -10.31 1.65
N GLN A 14 5.85 -11.49 2.12
CA GLN A 14 5.30 -12.78 1.70
C GLN A 14 3.86 -13.00 2.18
N ALA A 15 3.51 -12.43 3.33
CA ALA A 15 2.15 -12.49 3.87
C ALA A 15 1.20 -11.43 3.27
N PHE A 16 1.69 -10.56 2.38
CA PHE A 16 0.95 -9.39 1.89
C PHE A 16 0.48 -8.42 3.01
N GLU A 17 1.17 -8.43 4.16
CA GLU A 17 0.90 -7.55 5.31
C GLU A 17 1.63 -6.21 5.13
N PHE A 18 1.24 -5.46 4.09
CA PHE A 18 1.98 -4.26 3.67
C PHE A 18 1.94 -3.13 4.70
N GLN A 19 0.81 -2.91 5.36
CA GLN A 19 0.71 -1.88 6.39
C GLN A 19 1.75 -2.10 7.50
N THR A 20 1.82 -3.32 8.04
CA THR A 20 2.81 -3.71 9.04
C THR A 20 4.24 -3.59 8.51
N LEU A 21 4.50 -4.02 7.28
CA LEU A 21 5.81 -3.84 6.65
C LEU A 21 6.25 -2.37 6.67
N PHE A 22 5.39 -1.45 6.23
CA PHE A 22 5.72 -0.03 6.16
C PHE A 22 5.84 0.61 7.54
N THR A 23 4.87 0.41 8.43
CA THR A 23 4.81 1.15 9.70
C THR A 23 5.73 0.57 10.76
N GLU A 24 5.82 -0.76 10.88
CA GLU A 24 6.60 -1.41 11.94
C GLU A 24 8.05 -1.70 11.55
N GLU A 25 8.33 -2.10 10.30
CA GLU A 25 9.70 -2.44 9.89
C GLU A 25 10.43 -1.30 9.19
N LEU A 26 9.74 -0.56 8.32
CA LEU A 26 10.35 0.53 7.53
C LEU A 26 10.26 1.89 8.24
N GLY A 27 9.55 1.97 9.36
CA GLY A 27 9.43 3.19 10.18
C GLY A 27 8.63 4.32 9.53
N TRP A 28 7.70 3.98 8.64
CA TRP A 28 6.73 4.94 8.10
C TRP A 28 5.64 5.23 9.14
N ASN A 29 4.93 6.33 8.96
CA ASN A 29 3.81 6.68 9.81
C ASN A 29 2.54 5.96 9.37
N ASN A 30 1.59 5.82 10.30
CA ASN A 30 0.22 5.53 9.94
C ASN A 30 -0.34 6.68 9.07
N PRO A 31 -1.18 6.37 8.07
CA PRO A 31 -1.72 7.41 7.21
C PRO A 31 -2.61 8.37 8.02
N PRO A 32 -2.69 9.66 7.64
CA PRO A 32 -3.48 10.65 8.34
C PRO A 32 -5.00 10.41 8.23
N PHE A 33 -5.42 9.53 7.33
CA PHE A 33 -6.79 9.05 7.18
C PHE A 33 -6.78 7.57 6.79
N THR A 34 -7.81 6.84 7.21
CA THR A 34 -7.96 5.40 6.95
C THR A 34 -9.11 5.09 6.01
N ARG A 35 -9.82 6.09 5.50
CA ARG A 35 -10.92 5.90 4.56
C ARG A 35 -10.37 5.60 3.17
N ALA A 36 -10.87 4.54 2.54
CA ALA A 36 -10.61 4.25 1.14
C ALA A 36 -11.07 5.39 0.21
N VAL A 37 -10.25 5.71 -0.77
CA VAL A 37 -10.52 6.71 -1.79
C VAL A 37 -10.91 6.00 -3.09
N PRO A 38 -12.08 6.29 -3.69
CA PRO A 38 -12.42 5.75 -4.99
C PRO A 38 -11.57 6.40 -6.09
N ALA A 39 -11.13 5.61 -7.06
CA ALA A 39 -10.42 6.06 -8.25
C ALA A 39 -11.09 5.48 -9.50
N MET A 40 -11.18 6.28 -10.57
CA MET A 40 -11.71 5.85 -11.87
C MET A 40 -10.62 5.95 -12.92
N VAL A 41 -10.37 4.88 -13.66
CA VAL A 41 -9.43 4.87 -14.80
C VAL A 41 -10.07 4.09 -15.94
N ASP A 42 -10.21 4.70 -17.12
CA ASP A 42 -10.77 4.07 -18.33
C ASP A 42 -12.09 3.30 -18.11
N ASN A 43 -13.02 3.91 -17.34
CA ASN A 43 -14.30 3.36 -16.89
C ASN A 43 -14.25 2.24 -15.83
N ASP A 44 -13.07 1.81 -15.41
CA ASP A 44 -12.92 0.88 -14.31
C ASP A 44 -12.83 1.62 -12.97
N ALA A 45 -13.53 1.10 -11.97
CA ALA A 45 -13.55 1.64 -10.62
C ALA A 45 -12.55 0.90 -9.74
N TYR A 46 -11.70 1.63 -9.02
CA TYR A 46 -10.72 1.09 -8.09
C TYR A 46 -10.94 1.67 -6.70
N THR A 47 -10.57 0.91 -5.68
CA THR A 47 -10.50 1.40 -4.30
C THR A 47 -9.06 1.51 -3.86
N CYS A 48 -8.65 2.71 -3.43
CA CYS A 48 -7.32 3.00 -2.94
C CYS A 48 -7.38 3.16 -1.42
N GLN A 49 -6.89 2.16 -0.69
CA GLN A 49 -6.80 2.18 0.76
C GLN A 49 -5.44 2.75 1.20
N PRO A 50 -5.38 3.89 1.90
CA PRO A 50 -4.13 4.38 2.44
C PRO A 50 -3.61 3.42 3.52
N ILE A 51 -2.32 3.07 3.46
CA ILE A 51 -1.70 2.12 4.40
C ILE A 51 -0.49 2.71 5.15
N ALA A 52 0.19 3.71 4.59
CA ALA A 52 1.34 4.35 5.24
C ALA A 52 1.62 5.75 4.66
N GLU A 53 2.33 6.57 5.42
CA GLU A 53 2.80 7.90 5.02
C GLU A 53 4.26 8.13 5.46
N LEU A 54 5.05 8.80 4.62
CA LEU A 54 6.36 9.32 4.99
C LEU A 54 6.65 10.61 4.24
N ALA A 55 6.87 11.70 4.98
CA ALA A 55 7.25 13.00 4.42
C ALA A 55 6.30 13.48 3.30
N SER A 56 4.99 13.41 3.57
CA SER A 56 3.90 13.73 2.64
C SER A 56 3.77 12.81 1.42
N MET A 57 4.53 11.71 1.35
CA MET A 57 4.29 10.63 0.38
C MET A 57 3.38 9.58 1.00
N MET A 58 2.35 9.18 0.25
CA MET A 58 1.35 8.22 0.71
C MET A 58 1.46 6.91 -0.06
N VAL A 59 1.37 5.79 0.65
CA VAL A 59 1.24 4.45 0.07
C VAL A 59 -0.22 4.04 0.12
N PHE A 60 -0.72 3.56 -1.02
CA PHE A 60 -2.05 3.00 -1.15
C PHE A 60 -1.99 1.53 -1.55
N GLU A 61 -2.82 0.73 -0.93
CA GLU A 61 -3.21 -0.57 -1.45
C GLU A 61 -4.38 -0.37 -2.41
N VAL A 62 -4.26 -0.88 -3.64
CA VAL A 62 -5.23 -0.67 -4.71
C VAL A 62 -5.92 -1.99 -5.04
N ALA A 63 -7.24 -2.00 -4.99
CA ALA A 63 -8.06 -3.14 -5.37
C ALA A 63 -8.99 -2.79 -6.53
N ALA A 64 -9.01 -3.67 -7.54
CA ALA A 64 -10.03 -3.68 -8.59
C ALA A 64 -11.30 -4.38 -8.09
N PRO A 65 -12.49 -4.14 -8.70
CA PRO A 65 -13.75 -4.70 -8.22
C PRO A 65 -13.80 -6.23 -8.31
N ASN A 66 -13.04 -6.80 -9.25
CA ASN A 66 -12.89 -8.22 -9.46
C ASN A 66 -11.71 -8.84 -8.67
N GLY A 67 -10.97 -8.03 -7.90
CA GLY A 67 -9.80 -8.47 -7.14
C GLY A 67 -8.56 -8.77 -8.00
N GLU A 68 -8.59 -8.48 -9.30
CA GLU A 68 -7.44 -8.67 -10.18
C GLU A 68 -6.45 -7.51 -10.07
N ILE A 69 -5.19 -7.78 -10.41
CA ILE A 69 -4.18 -6.74 -10.54
C ILE A 69 -4.51 -5.95 -11.82
N PRO A 70 -4.59 -4.61 -11.77
CA PRO A 70 -4.88 -3.79 -12.95
C PRO A 70 -3.87 -4.03 -14.08
N ASP A 71 -4.31 -3.81 -15.33
CA ASP A 71 -3.42 -3.92 -16.50
C ASP A 71 -2.15 -3.08 -16.31
N GLY A 72 -1.03 -3.55 -16.88
CA GLY A 72 0.25 -2.84 -16.77
C GLY A 72 0.17 -1.39 -17.20
N LYS A 73 -0.59 -1.08 -18.25
CA LYS A 73 -0.78 0.30 -18.76
C LYS A 73 -1.52 1.19 -17.78
N THR A 74 -2.37 0.62 -16.94
CA THR A 74 -3.12 1.34 -15.89
C THR A 74 -2.23 1.68 -14.70
N ARG A 75 -1.08 1.00 -14.52
CA ARG A 75 -0.20 1.13 -13.35
C ARG A 75 1.06 1.97 -13.59
N THR A 76 1.30 2.44 -14.82
CA THR A 76 2.48 3.21 -15.24
C THR A 76 2.11 4.64 -15.61
#